data_AF-A0A6P3YCA9-F1
#
_entry.id   AF-A0A6P3YCA9-F1
#
_cell.length_a   1.000
_cell.length_b   1.000
_cell.length_c   1.000
_cell.angle_alpha   90.00
_cell.angle_beta   90.00
_cell.angle_gamma   90.00
#
_symmetry.space_group_name_H-M   'P 1'
#
loop_
_entity.id
_entity.type
_entity.pdbx_description
1 polymer ?
#
loop_
_entity_poly.entity_id
_entity_poly.type
_entity_poly.pdbx_seq_one_letter_code
_entity_poly.pdbx_strand_id
1 'polypeptide(L)'
;METGIIPLTIHFKTPRKEHTPIIEGRLKIVTEPTSWEGGYVGVNSFGFGGANCHVLLKSNPKNKINNGESDGLPRLVFVSGRTEQAVETLLNNVKSRQLDMSLYYTVFIRRHRRSFVQRICCCWT
;
A
#
# COMPACT_ATOMS: atom_id res chain seq x y z
N MET A 1 -3.54 -6.02 2.64
CA MET A 1 -2.78 -6.42 3.85
C MET A 1 -2.77 -5.32 4.89
N GLU A 2 -2.33 -4.13 4.48
CA GLU A 2 -2.20 -2.94 5.34
C GLU A 2 -3.48 -2.56 6.10
N THR A 3 -4.66 -2.73 5.48
CA THR A 3 -5.95 -2.39 6.10
C THR A 3 -6.53 -3.49 6.98
N GLY A 4 -5.90 -4.68 7.06
CA GLY A 4 -6.39 -5.79 7.88
C GLY A 4 -7.74 -6.39 7.46
N ILE A 5 -8.20 -6.17 6.22
CA ILE A 5 -9.51 -6.63 5.74
C ILE A 5 -9.35 -7.34 4.38
N ILE A 6 -10.02 -8.48 4.21
CA ILE A 6 -10.26 -9.13 2.92
C ILE A 6 -11.54 -8.53 2.31
N PRO A 7 -11.45 -7.86 1.15
CA PRO A 7 -12.62 -7.30 0.49
C PRO A 7 -13.54 -8.40 -0.04
N LEU A 8 -14.82 -8.07 -0.19
CA LEU A 8 -15.81 -8.97 -0.74
C LEU A 8 -15.67 -9.14 -2.26
N THR A 9 -16.00 -10.33 -2.75
CA THR A 9 -16.16 -10.62 -4.17
C THR A 9 -17.54 -10.15 -4.63
N ILE A 10 -17.56 -9.07 -5.41
CA ILE A 10 -18.80 -8.51 -5.96
C ILE A 10 -19.46 -9.45 -6.97
N HIS A 11 -20.78 -9.33 -7.13
CA HIS A 11 -21.62 -10.11 -8.06
C HIS A 11 -21.64 -11.64 -7.84
N PHE A 12 -21.15 -12.11 -6.69
CA PHE A 12 -21.32 -13.51 -6.31
C PHE A 12 -22.71 -13.71 -5.66
N LYS A 13 -23.51 -14.63 -6.21
CA LYS A 13 -24.83 -15.01 -5.66
C LYS A 13 -24.90 -16.45 -5.20
N THR A 14 -24.47 -17.37 -6.06
CA THR A 14 -24.56 -18.82 -5.80
C THR A 14 -23.37 -19.50 -6.49
N PRO A 15 -22.70 -20.47 -5.85
CA PRO A 15 -21.62 -21.20 -6.49
C PRO A 15 -22.16 -22.02 -7.67
N ARG A 16 -21.39 -22.11 -8.76
CA ARG A 16 -21.73 -22.98 -9.88
C ARG A 16 -21.55 -24.45 -9.48
N LYS A 17 -22.41 -25.33 -9.99
CA LYS A 17 -22.46 -26.75 -9.63
C LYS A 17 -21.17 -27.50 -10.00
N GLU A 18 -20.48 -27.07 -11.05
CA GLU A 18 -19.20 -27.62 -11.48
C GLU A 18 -18.03 -27.36 -10.51
N HIS A 19 -18.14 -26.40 -9.59
CA HIS A 19 -17.07 -26.07 -8.65
C HIS A 19 -17.22 -26.82 -7.32
N THR A 20 -16.96 -28.12 -7.37
CA THR A 20 -17.03 -29.02 -6.20
C THR A 20 -16.22 -28.55 -4.98
N PRO A 21 -15.03 -27.93 -5.09
CA PRO A 21 -14.29 -27.50 -3.89
C PRO A 21 -14.99 -26.40 -3.09
N ILE A 22 -15.83 -25.59 -3.74
CA ILE A 22 -16.61 -24.54 -3.05
C ILE A 22 -17.84 -25.14 -2.38
N ILE A 23 -18.51 -26.09 -3.05
CA ILE A 23 -19.69 -26.78 -2.53
C ILE A 23 -19.33 -27.65 -1.31
N GLU A 24 -18.18 -28.33 -1.38
CA GLU A 24 -17.65 -29.17 -0.30
C GLU A 24 -17.00 -28.35 0.83
N GLY A 25 -16.97 -27.02 0.72
CA GLY A 25 -16.44 -26.13 1.75
C GLY A 25 -14.91 -26.10 1.88
N ARG A 26 -14.17 -26.74 0.97
CA ARG A 26 -12.70 -26.64 0.92
C ARG A 26 -12.22 -25.24 0.54
N LEU A 27 -13.02 -24.51 -0.22
CA LEU A 27 -12.79 -23.11 -0.57
C LEU A 27 -14.02 -22.28 -0.20
N LYS A 28 -13.80 -21.18 0.53
CA LYS A 28 -14.87 -20.23 0.87
C LYS A 28 -14.69 -18.94 0.07
N ILE A 29 -15.75 -18.54 -0.62
CA ILE A 29 -15.79 -17.24 -1.30
C ILE A 29 -16.14 -16.16 -0.27
N VAL A 30 -15.39 -15.07 -0.28
CA VAL A 30 -15.59 -13.93 0.62
C VAL A 30 -16.73 -13.07 0.07
N THR A 31 -17.90 -13.15 0.69
CA THR A 31 -19.10 -12.39 0.30
C THR A 31 -19.29 -11.10 1.10
N GLU A 32 -18.56 -10.97 2.20
CA GLU A 32 -18.65 -9.88 3.16
C GLU A 32 -17.23 -9.42 3.52
N PRO A 33 -16.99 -8.13 3.80
CA PRO A 33 -15.70 -7.67 4.29
C PRO A 33 -15.28 -8.47 5.52
N THR A 34 -14.23 -9.28 5.38
CA THR A 34 -13.81 -10.23 6.41
C THR A 34 -12.51 -9.73 7.05
N SER A 35 -12.45 -9.74 8.39
CA SER A 35 -11.21 -9.42 9.13
C SER A 35 -10.07 -10.33 8.69
N TRP A 36 -8.87 -9.78 8.56
CA TRP A 36 -7.67 -10.49 8.17
C TRP A 36 -6.53 -10.24 9.13
N GLU A 37 -6.13 -11.29 9.85
CA GLU A 37 -5.10 -11.23 10.90
C GLU A 37 -3.67 -11.39 10.35
N GLY A 38 -3.50 -11.39 9.03
CA GLY A 38 -2.22 -11.61 8.37
C GLY A 38 -2.02 -13.02 7.83
N GLY A 39 -0.81 -13.32 7.38
CA GLY A 39 -0.45 -14.62 6.81
C GLY A 39 -0.07 -14.54 5.33
N TYR A 40 -0.30 -15.65 4.62
CA TYR A 40 0.06 -15.81 3.21
C TYR A 40 -1.14 -15.61 2.29
N VAL A 41 -0.93 -14.95 1.17
CA VAL A 41 -1.94 -14.70 0.13
C VAL A 41 -1.39 -15.16 -1.22
N GLY A 42 -2.09 -16.08 -1.86
CA GLY A 42 -1.79 -16.49 -3.24
C GLY A 42 -2.49 -15.58 -4.25
N VAL A 43 -1.78 -15.20 -5.31
CA VAL A 43 -2.32 -14.47 -6.45
C VAL A 43 -2.08 -15.32 -7.70
N ASN A 44 -3.16 -15.62 -8.41
CA ASN A 44 -3.13 -16.42 -9.64
C ASN A 44 -3.49 -15.56 -10.84
N SER A 45 -2.81 -15.78 -11.97
CA SER A 45 -3.15 -15.21 -13.27
C SER A 45 -2.97 -16.25 -14.37
N PHE A 46 -3.99 -16.39 -15.23
CA PHE A 46 -4.02 -17.32 -16.35
C PHE A 46 -4.26 -16.53 -17.64
N GLY A 47 -3.26 -16.48 -18.51
CA GLY A 47 -3.32 -15.77 -19.78
C GLY A 47 -3.87 -16.68 -20.90
N PHE A 48 -4.65 -16.11 -21.81
CA PHE A 48 -5.21 -16.84 -22.96
C PHE A 48 -4.14 -17.52 -23.83
N GLY A 49 -2.95 -16.91 -23.97
CA GLY A 49 -1.82 -17.47 -24.70
C GLY A 49 -1.11 -18.63 -24.00
N GLY A 50 -1.66 -19.16 -22.90
CA GLY A 50 -1.07 -20.28 -22.13
C GLY A 50 -0.02 -19.88 -21.10
N ALA A 51 0.28 -18.58 -20.97
CA ALA A 51 1.18 -18.08 -19.92
C ALA A 51 0.44 -18.00 -18.58
N ASN A 52 0.94 -18.72 -17.59
CA ASN A 52 0.36 -18.80 -16.25
C ASN A 52 1.35 -18.29 -15.22
N CYS A 53 0.85 -17.59 -14.20
CA CYS A 53 1.66 -17.06 -13.11
C CYS A 53 0.96 -17.28 -11.77
N HIS A 54 1.74 -17.72 -10.77
CA HIS A 54 1.32 -17.83 -9.38
C HIS A 54 2.34 -17.12 -8.49
N VAL A 55 1.85 -16.23 -7.62
CA VAL A 55 2.68 -15.50 -6.67
C VAL A 55 2.15 -15.71 -5.27
N LEU A 56 3.05 -16.03 -4.34
CA LEU A 56 2.75 -16.09 -2.91
C LEU A 56 3.28 -14.84 -2.23
N LEU A 57 2.38 -14.08 -1.62
CA LEU A 57 2.70 -12.88 -0.85
C LEU A 57 2.59 -13.17 0.64
N LYS A 58 3.53 -12.68 1.43
CA LYS A 58 3.51 -12.77 2.90
C LYS A 58 3.20 -11.41 3.51
N SER A 59 2.35 -11.38 4.52
CA SER A 59 2.12 -10.21 5.35
C SER A 59 3.40 -9.72 6.00
N ASN A 60 3.70 -8.43 5.82
CA ASN A 60 4.76 -7.77 6.58
C ASN A 60 4.24 -7.51 8.01
N PRO A 61 4.83 -8.10 9.05
CA PRO A 61 4.37 -7.93 10.43
C PRO A 61 4.72 -6.57 11.02
N LYS A 62 5.53 -5.74 10.33
CA LYS A 62 5.89 -4.42 10.83
C LYS A 62 4.66 -3.53 10.90
N ASN A 63 4.26 -3.23 12.13
CA ASN A 63 3.26 -2.22 12.41
C ASN A 63 3.81 -0.84 12.01
N LYS A 64 3.07 -0.12 11.16
CA LYS A 64 3.40 1.26 10.86
C LYS A 64 3.07 2.12 12.07
N ILE A 65 4.08 2.74 12.65
CA ILE A 65 3.90 3.67 13.75
C ILE A 65 3.46 5.00 13.13
N ASN A 66 2.15 5.17 13.00
CA ASN A 66 1.58 6.46 12.61
C ASN A 66 1.91 7.46 13.72
N ASN A 67 2.53 8.58 13.35
CA ASN A 67 3.17 9.56 14.25
C ASN A 67 4.44 8.99 14.88
N GLY A 68 5.49 8.81 14.07
CA GLY A 68 6.82 8.43 14.58
C GLY A 68 7.18 9.19 15.86
N GLU A 69 7.92 8.55 16.77
CA GLU A 69 8.19 9.06 18.13
C GLU A 69 8.31 10.58 18.17
N SER A 70 7.44 11.22 18.96
CA SER A 70 7.47 12.67 19.21
C SER A 70 8.67 12.97 20.10
N ASP A 71 9.86 12.94 19.49
CA ASP A 71 11.14 13.32 20.08
C ASP A 71 11.28 14.84 20.22
N GLY A 72 10.28 15.61 19.77
CA GLY A 72 10.28 17.07 19.81
C GLY A 72 11.32 17.70 18.86
N LEU A 73 11.89 16.90 17.95
CA LEU A 73 12.91 17.35 17.02
C LEU A 73 12.26 17.77 15.70
N PRO A 74 12.63 18.93 15.14
CA PRO A 74 12.11 19.34 13.86
C PRO A 74 12.61 18.43 12.75
N ARG A 75 11.72 18.01 11.85
CA ARG A 75 12.04 17.06 10.78
C ARG A 75 12.15 17.77 9.44
N LEU A 76 13.24 17.49 8.73
CA LEU A 76 13.52 18.09 7.43
C LEU A 76 12.86 17.28 6.31
N VAL A 77 12.02 17.94 5.51
CA VAL A 77 11.37 17.33 4.34
C VAL A 77 11.88 17.97 3.06
N PHE A 78 12.44 17.17 2.17
CA PHE A 78 12.90 17.60 0.85
C PHE A 78 11.84 17.33 -0.22
N VAL A 79 11.38 18.39 -0.89
CA VAL A 79 10.48 18.29 -2.03
C VAL A 79 11.13 18.93 -3.25
N SER A 80 11.06 18.23 -4.37
CA SER A 80 11.59 18.68 -5.66
C SER A 80 10.58 18.37 -6.76
N GLY A 81 10.37 19.31 -7.65
CA GLY A 81 9.47 19.19 -8.80
C GLY A 81 10.07 19.87 -10.03
N ARG A 82 9.58 19.52 -11.21
CA ARG A 82 9.98 20.20 -12.45
C ARG A 82 9.32 21.57 -12.61
N THR A 83 8.18 21.78 -11.95
CA THR A 83 7.39 23.01 -11.96
C THR A 83 7.01 23.39 -10.54
N GLU A 84 6.63 24.65 -10.36
CA GLU A 84 6.20 25.20 -9.07
C GLU A 84 4.97 24.49 -8.55
N GLN A 85 3.99 24.27 -9.43
CA GLN A 85 2.74 23.58 -9.11
C GLN A 85 2.99 22.14 -8.65
N ALA A 86 4.01 21.47 -9.20
CA ALA A 86 4.38 20.12 -8.76
C ALA A 86 4.97 20.12 -7.35
N VAL A 87 5.80 21.13 -7.01
CA VAL A 87 6.33 21.29 -5.65
C VAL A 87 5.22 21.60 -4.67
N GLU A 88 4.30 22.50 -5.01
CA GLU A 88 3.17 22.87 -4.17
C GLU A 88 2.23 21.68 -3.92
N THR A 89 1.91 20.91 -4.97
CA THR A 89 1.09 19.70 -4.85
C THR A 89 1.72 18.68 -3.92
N LEU A 90 3.04 18.48 -4.02
CA LEU A 90 3.78 17.57 -3.15
C LEU A 90 3.82 18.08 -1.72
N LEU A 91 4.01 19.38 -1.50
CA LEU A 91 3.96 19.98 -0.16
C LEU A 91 2.57 19.84 0.47
N ASN A 92 1.50 20.10 -0.29
CA ASN A 92 0.13 19.93 0.17
C ASN A 92 -0.23 18.46 0.46
N ASN A 93 0.35 17.52 -0.31
CA ASN A 93 0.18 16.09 -0.04
C ASN A 93 0.90 15.64 1.24
N VAL A 94 2.07 16.22 1.53
CA VAL A 94 2.79 15.99 2.79
C VAL A 94 2.00 16.58 3.95
N LYS A 95 1.45 17.79 3.81
CA LYS A 95 0.61 18.45 4.83
C LYS A 95 -0.66 17.65 5.18
N SER A 96 -1.28 17.00 4.20
CA SER A 96 -2.57 16.32 4.39
C SER A 96 -2.47 14.90 4.94
N ARG A 97 -1.27 14.34 5.08
CA ARG A 97 -1.05 12.97 5.56
C ARG A 97 -0.38 12.97 6.93
N GLN A 98 -0.82 12.09 7.82
CA GLN A 98 -0.06 11.76 9.02
C GLN A 98 1.23 11.05 8.57
N LEU A 99 2.38 11.66 8.85
CA LEU A 99 3.68 11.17 8.38
C LEU A 99 4.15 10.01 9.28
N ASP A 100 4.23 8.81 8.73
CA ASP A 100 4.88 7.67 9.35
C ASP A 100 6.41 7.88 9.35
N MET A 101 7.10 7.39 10.39
CA MET A 101 8.56 7.43 10.51
C MET A 101 9.25 6.85 9.25
N SER A 102 8.64 5.82 8.64
CA SER A 102 9.11 5.19 7.40
C SER A 102 9.12 6.13 6.17
N LEU A 103 8.22 7.11 6.15
CA LEU A 103 8.11 8.09 5.07
C LEU A 103 9.25 9.12 5.13
N TYR A 104 9.69 9.51 6.34
CA TYR A 104 10.87 10.36 6.52
C TYR A 104 12.13 9.72 5.94
N TYR A 105 12.35 8.42 6.22
CA TYR A 105 13.45 7.67 5.61
C TYR A 105 13.34 7.58 4.09
N THR A 106 12.15 7.56 3.51
CA THR A 106 11.97 7.51 2.05
C THR A 106 12.23 8.86 1.39
N VAL A 107 11.93 9.96 2.08
CA VAL A 107 12.29 11.32 1.64
C VAL A 107 13.80 11.57 1.79
N PHE A 108 14.42 11.00 2.82
CA PHE A 108 15.85 11.14 3.12
C PHE A 108 16.74 10.18 2.31
N ILE A 109 16.28 8.96 2.07
CA ILE A 109 16.99 7.88 1.35
C ILE A 109 16.22 7.56 0.06
N ARG A 110 16.36 8.43 -0.93
CA ARG A 110 16.26 7.97 -2.32
C ARG A 110 17.27 8.72 -3.18
N ARG A 111 18.45 8.11 -3.23
CA ARG A 111 19.57 8.24 -4.20
C ARG A 111 19.13 8.18 -5.69
N HIS A 112 17.84 8.30 -6.00
CA HIS A 112 17.19 8.13 -7.30
C HIS A 112 16.19 9.24 -7.68
N ARG A 113 15.96 10.28 -6.84
CA ARG A 113 15.31 11.49 -7.36
C ARG A 113 16.33 12.28 -8.16
N ARG A 114 16.05 12.48 -9.46
CA ARG A 114 16.84 13.39 -10.29
C ARG A 114 16.80 14.78 -9.67
N SER A 115 17.95 15.43 -9.63
CA SER A 115 18.07 16.84 -9.30
C SER A 115 17.22 17.66 -10.28
N PHE A 116 16.08 18.18 -9.83
CA PHE A 116 15.28 19.14 -10.58
C PHE A 116 15.60 20.58 -10.14
N VAL A 117 15.28 21.54 -11.02
CA VAL A 117 15.61 22.97 -10.88
C VAL A 117 14.90 23.63 -9.69
N GLN A 118 13.68 23.17 -9.37
CA GLN A 118 12.87 23.77 -8.30
C GLN A 118 12.91 22.88 -7.04
N ARG A 119 13.50 23.42 -5.97
CA ARG A 119 13.70 22.73 -4.68
C ARG A 119 13.19 23.61 -3.55
N ILE A 120 12.41 23.03 -2.66
CA ILE A 120 12.02 23.68 -1.41
C ILE A 120 12.38 22.72 -0.27
N CYS A 121 13.09 23.27 0.71
CA CYS A 121 13.45 22.59 1.94
C CYS A 121 12.60 23.23 3.05
N CYS A 122 11.74 22.43 3.68
CA CYS A 122 10.92 22.92 4.79
C CYS A 122 11.33 22.20 6.08
N CYS A 123 11.67 22.98 7.10
CA CYS A 123 11.83 22.52 8.46
C CYS A 123 10.45 22.57 9.13
N TRP A 124 9.94 21.43 9.57
CA TRP A 124 8.69 21.36 10.34
C TRP A 124 9.04 21.30 11.83
N THR A 125 8.57 22.28 12.60
CA THR A 125 8.66 22.34 14.07
C THR A 125 7.46 21.66 14.72
#